data_AF-A0A1X1MU07-F1
#
_entry.id   AF-A0A1X1MU07-F1
#
_cell.length_a   1.000
_cell.length_b   1.000
_cell.length_c   1.000
_cell.angle_alpha   90.00
_cell.angle_beta   90.00
_cell.angle_gamma   90.00
#
_symmetry.space_group_name_H-M   'P 1'
#
loop_
_entity.id
_entity.type
_entity.pdbx_description
1 polymer ?
#
loop_
_entity_poly.entity_id
_entity_poly.type
_entity_poly.pdbx_seq_one_letter_code
_entity_poly.pdbx_strand_id
1 'polypeptide(L)'
;MSKGTVGAGPRLVYFTGDSNGPAGTSAHEALMIIVPQFLGHGARSSRILEQYPDRAGLDAMVYGLVESREILVVGQNRLAGQLRQVLRAGEVPGWRLRELPAEQTPVHALYARLSARAANLVRQGSFVSAQEIAALPDEVLLEIRGLGQGALAEIRSALADPSLHEFTVVLTSPTDDLASHDPDPAGDGFAGRLRPELRYRYRDFLRGLAAADLPPASVDTILDSLAAEAVPPDDPVVGDILVAADALDLLAYYQNTHEVPHRSHQGW
;
A
#
# COMPACT_ATOMS: atom_id res chain seq x y z
N MET A 1 32.51 -9.52 30.84
CA MET A 1 32.17 -9.54 29.40
C MET A 1 30.68 -9.78 29.28
N SER A 2 29.90 -8.74 28.97
CA SER A 2 28.53 -8.88 28.48
C SER A 2 28.30 -7.77 27.46
N LYS A 3 28.61 -8.06 26.19
CA LYS A 3 28.13 -7.23 25.08
C LYS A 3 26.63 -7.55 24.97
N GLY A 4 25.80 -6.64 25.45
CA GLY A 4 24.37 -6.68 25.19
C GLY A 4 24.15 -6.66 23.68
N THR A 5 23.41 -7.65 23.19
CA THR A 5 22.86 -7.70 21.84
C THR A 5 21.96 -6.48 21.66
N VAL A 6 22.49 -5.43 21.04
CA VAL A 6 21.69 -4.31 20.54
C VAL A 6 20.75 -4.90 19.50
N GLY A 7 19.45 -4.87 19.81
CA GLY A 7 18.42 -5.62 19.11
C GLY A 7 18.40 -5.36 17.61
N ALA A 8 18.34 -6.44 16.83
CA ALA A 8 18.15 -6.46 15.39
C ALA A 8 16.70 -6.14 14.98
N GLY A 9 16.07 -5.17 15.66
CA GLY A 9 14.72 -4.71 15.32
C GLY A 9 14.75 -3.64 14.22
N PRO A 10 13.68 -3.47 13.43
CA PRO A 10 13.58 -2.40 12.45
C PRO A 10 13.70 -1.04 13.13
N ARG A 11 14.40 -0.11 12.47
CA ARG A 11 14.33 1.31 12.82
C ARG A 11 13.25 1.97 11.99
N LEU A 12 12.48 2.86 12.59
CA LEU A 12 11.51 3.66 11.86
C LEU A 12 12.15 4.99 11.46
N VAL A 13 11.86 5.43 10.24
CA VAL A 13 12.24 6.73 9.70
C VAL A 13 10.98 7.43 9.25
N TYR A 14 10.89 8.74 9.46
CA TYR A 14 9.76 9.55 9.01
C TYR A 14 10.17 10.54 7.93
N PHE A 15 9.20 10.93 7.12
CA PHE A 15 9.28 11.98 6.12
C PHE A 15 8.03 12.85 6.21
N THR A 16 8.16 14.07 6.73
CA THR A 16 7.07 15.05 6.94
C THR A 16 7.42 16.34 6.21
N GLY A 17 6.79 16.59 5.05
CA GLY A 17 7.19 17.70 4.18
C GLY A 17 8.68 17.61 3.80
N ASP A 18 9.44 18.67 4.09
CA ASP A 18 10.89 18.72 3.85
C ASP A 18 11.72 18.13 5.00
N SER A 19 11.08 17.78 6.13
CA SER A 19 11.74 17.20 7.30
C SER A 19 11.77 15.69 7.22
N ASN A 20 12.91 15.08 7.54
CA ASN A 20 13.03 13.64 7.69
C ASN A 20 14.00 13.30 8.82
N GLY A 21 13.88 12.08 9.35
CA GLY A 21 14.76 11.65 10.44
C GLY A 21 14.31 10.36 11.11
N PRO A 22 15.05 9.92 12.15
CA PRO A 22 14.68 8.75 12.91
C PRO A 22 13.36 8.97 13.65
N ALA A 23 12.49 7.95 13.60
CA ALA A 23 11.20 7.89 14.27
C ALA A 23 11.17 6.83 15.39
N GLY A 24 12.35 6.40 15.87
CA GLY A 24 12.46 5.40 16.92
C GLY A 24 12.43 3.95 16.42
N THR A 25 12.04 3.02 17.28
CA THR A 25 11.97 1.57 17.00
C THR A 25 10.57 0.99 17.17
N SER A 26 9.59 1.81 17.54
CA SER A 26 8.19 1.39 17.74
C SER A 26 7.19 2.40 17.17
N ALA A 27 5.97 1.93 16.86
CA ALA A 27 4.87 2.78 16.41
C ALA A 27 4.54 3.91 17.41
N HIS A 28 4.67 3.64 18.71
CA HIS A 28 4.48 4.62 19.77
C HIS A 28 5.51 5.75 19.68
N GLU A 29 6.81 5.42 19.64
CA GLU A 29 7.89 6.41 19.49
C GLU A 29 7.72 7.24 18.21
N ALA A 30 7.36 6.59 17.10
CA ALA A 30 7.15 7.28 15.83
C ALA A 30 6.03 8.31 15.92
N LEU A 31 4.88 7.95 16.51
CA LEU A 31 3.78 8.89 16.70
C LEU A 31 4.15 10.04 17.65
N MET A 32 4.85 9.77 18.74
CA MET A 32 5.31 10.82 19.67
C MET A 32 6.25 11.83 19.01
N ILE A 33 7.02 11.42 17.98
CA ILE A 33 7.90 12.31 17.21
C ILE A 33 7.16 13.07 16.11
N ILE A 34 6.26 12.39 15.39
CA ILE A 34 5.64 12.93 14.17
C ILE A 34 4.46 13.82 14.48
N VAL A 35 3.61 13.41 15.41
CA VAL A 35 2.32 14.06 15.67
C VAL A 35 2.46 15.53 16.09
N PRO A 36 3.44 15.93 16.94
CA PRO A 36 3.68 17.34 17.23
C PRO A 36 4.01 18.19 15.99
N GLN A 37 4.59 17.59 14.95
CA GLN A 37 4.99 18.30 13.73
C GLN A 37 3.79 18.79 12.92
N PHE A 38 2.66 18.08 12.98
CA PHE A 38 1.41 18.50 12.31
C PHE A 38 0.85 19.81 12.87
N LEU A 39 1.19 20.16 14.11
CA LEU A 39 0.77 21.44 14.71
C LEU A 39 1.69 22.61 14.31
N GLY A 40 2.94 22.33 13.95
CA GLY A 40 3.99 23.35 13.88
C GLY A 40 4.56 23.63 12.49
N HIS A 41 4.46 22.71 11.53
CA HIS A 41 5.30 22.75 10.31
C HIS A 41 4.53 22.83 8.98
N GLY A 42 3.22 23.13 9.03
CA GLY A 42 2.38 23.31 7.84
C GLY A 42 2.06 22.01 7.08
N ALA A 43 2.96 21.03 7.08
CA ALA A 43 2.73 19.69 6.55
C ALA A 43 1.74 18.93 7.43
N ARG A 44 0.68 18.40 6.80
CA ARG A 44 -0.38 17.62 7.45
C ARG A 44 -0.27 16.13 7.18
N SER A 45 0.82 15.70 6.57
CA SER A 45 1.06 14.32 6.20
C SER A 45 2.49 13.89 6.52
N SER A 46 2.66 12.62 6.89
CA SER A 46 3.95 12.02 7.17
C SER A 46 3.99 10.57 6.70
N ARG A 47 5.07 10.20 6.01
CA ARG A 47 5.35 8.81 5.65
C ARG A 47 6.30 8.21 6.69
N ILE A 48 5.92 7.07 7.25
CA ILE A 48 6.74 6.28 8.18
C ILE A 48 7.23 5.05 7.43
N LEU A 49 8.52 4.74 7.53
CA LEU A 49 9.14 3.63 6.82
C LEU A 49 9.98 2.80 7.79
N GLU A 50 9.79 1.48 7.76
CA GLU A 50 10.67 0.52 8.40
C GLU A 50 11.96 0.37 7.60
N GLN A 51 13.08 0.58 8.27
CA GLN A 51 14.41 0.45 7.71
C GLN A 51 15.08 -0.80 8.29
N TYR A 52 15.40 -1.73 7.40
CA TYR A 52 16.25 -2.87 7.68
C TYR A 52 17.61 -2.70 6.98
N PRO A 53 18.70 -3.33 7.47
CA PRO A 53 20.01 -3.27 6.82
C PRO A 53 20.06 -3.97 5.45
N ASP A 54 19.20 -4.98 5.25
CA ASP A 54 19.32 -6.00 4.21
C ASP A 54 18.06 -6.15 3.34
N ARG A 55 16.92 -5.55 3.74
CA ARG A 55 15.66 -5.61 2.99
C ARG A 55 14.86 -4.31 3.03
N ALA A 56 13.94 -4.16 2.09
CA ALA A 56 12.93 -3.11 2.17
C ALA A 56 11.94 -3.43 3.30
N GLY A 57 11.63 -2.45 4.14
CA GLY A 57 10.60 -2.58 5.17
C GLY A 57 9.23 -2.09 4.71
N LEU A 58 8.25 -2.17 5.61
CA LEU A 58 6.91 -1.65 5.40
C LEU A 58 6.88 -0.13 5.48
N ASP A 59 5.91 0.49 4.82
CA ASP A 59 5.65 1.92 4.95
C ASP A 59 4.19 2.20 5.29
N ALA A 60 3.95 3.24 6.08
CA ALA A 60 2.60 3.69 6.43
C ALA A 60 2.50 5.20 6.22
N MET A 61 1.36 5.65 5.73
CA MET A 61 1.08 7.08 5.57
C MET A 61 0.16 7.52 6.69
N VAL A 62 0.51 8.64 7.33
CA VAL A 62 -0.20 9.20 8.47
C VAL A 62 -0.58 10.63 8.12
N TYR A 63 -1.86 10.97 8.31
CA TYR A 63 -2.38 12.30 8.06
C TYR A 63 -2.92 12.92 9.35
N GLY A 64 -2.42 14.10 9.69
CA GLY A 64 -2.86 14.90 10.82
C GLY A 64 -4.06 15.76 10.46
N LEU A 65 -5.23 15.41 10.99
CA LEU A 65 -6.45 16.21 10.92
C LEU A 65 -6.44 17.22 12.07
N VAL A 66 -5.68 18.29 11.90
CA VAL A 66 -5.32 19.25 12.97
C VAL A 66 -6.55 19.84 13.66
N GLU A 67 -7.57 20.22 12.89
CA GLU A 67 -8.77 20.88 13.42
C GLU A 67 -9.57 19.97 14.37
N SER A 68 -9.67 18.68 14.05
CA SER A 68 -10.37 17.69 14.88
C SER A 68 -9.47 16.97 15.88
N ARG A 69 -8.16 17.23 15.83
CA ARG A 69 -7.11 16.50 16.56
C ARG A 69 -7.21 14.99 16.38
N GLU A 70 -7.36 14.58 15.13
CA GLU A 70 -7.41 13.18 14.77
C GLU A 70 -6.30 12.82 13.80
N ILE A 71 -5.97 11.55 13.77
CA ILE A 71 -4.97 10.99 12.88
C ILE A 71 -5.64 9.95 12.02
N LEU A 72 -5.54 10.12 10.71
CA LEU A 72 -5.88 9.07 9.77
C LEU A 72 -4.60 8.30 9.42
N VAL A 73 -4.61 7.00 9.69
CA VAL A 73 -3.56 6.07 9.24
C VAL A 73 -4.08 5.37 7.99
N VAL A 74 -3.34 5.46 6.89
CA VAL A 74 -3.69 4.86 5.60
C VAL A 74 -2.90 3.58 5.37
N GLY A 75 -3.57 2.58 4.78
CA GLY A 75 -2.99 1.28 4.44
C GLY A 75 -3.34 0.17 5.44
N GLN A 76 -3.12 -1.08 5.05
CA GLN A 76 -3.52 -2.27 5.82
C GLN A 76 -2.36 -3.17 6.26
N ASN A 77 -1.12 -2.69 6.14
CA ASN A 77 0.03 -3.48 6.59
C ASN A 77 0.19 -3.47 8.12
N ARG A 78 1.11 -4.31 8.62
CA ARG A 78 1.42 -4.46 10.05
C ARG A 78 1.72 -3.12 10.72
N LEU A 79 2.55 -2.28 10.10
CA LEU A 79 2.95 -0.98 10.66
C LEU A 79 1.72 -0.06 10.83
N ALA A 80 0.86 0.03 9.80
CA ALA A 80 -0.38 0.78 9.87
C ALA A 80 -1.31 0.23 10.98
N GLY A 81 -1.39 -1.09 11.14
CA GLY A 81 -2.12 -1.74 12.25
C GLY A 81 -1.59 -1.33 13.64
N GLN A 82 -0.28 -1.38 13.83
CA GLN A 82 0.39 -0.98 15.07
C GLN A 82 0.16 0.51 15.40
N LEU A 83 0.26 1.39 14.41
CA LEU A 83 -0.03 2.82 14.58
C LEU A 83 -1.48 3.05 15.01
N ARG A 84 -2.45 2.36 14.40
CA ARG A 84 -3.86 2.43 14.81
C ARG A 84 -4.06 1.93 16.23
N GLN A 85 -3.38 0.85 16.63
CA GLN A 85 -3.50 0.29 17.98
C GLN A 85 -3.02 1.29 19.04
N VAL A 86 -1.87 1.93 18.85
CA VAL A 86 -1.35 2.97 19.76
C VAL A 86 -2.34 4.12 19.90
N LEU A 87 -2.93 4.56 18.79
CA LEU A 87 -3.92 5.66 18.78
C LEU A 87 -5.23 5.27 19.47
N ARG A 88 -5.72 4.04 19.28
CA ARG A 88 -6.91 3.50 19.98
C ARG A 88 -6.68 3.37 21.48
N ALA A 89 -5.47 2.98 21.88
CA ALA A 89 -5.06 2.89 23.28
C ALA A 89 -4.94 4.28 23.97
N GLY A 90 -5.04 5.38 23.21
CA GLY A 90 -4.96 6.74 23.75
C GLY A 90 -3.55 7.11 24.22
N GLU A 91 -2.52 6.42 23.71
CA GLU A 91 -1.14 6.61 24.15
C GLU A 91 -0.49 7.87 23.56
N VAL A 92 -1.12 8.51 22.57
CA VAL A 92 -0.67 9.78 21.99
C VAL A 92 -1.50 10.93 22.57
N PRO A 93 -0.92 11.78 23.44
CA PRO A 93 -1.69 12.78 24.16
C PRO A 93 -2.38 13.79 23.24
N GLY A 94 -3.69 13.96 23.43
CA GLY A 94 -4.48 14.98 22.74
C GLY A 94 -4.84 14.66 21.29
N TRP A 95 -4.50 13.47 20.79
CA TRP A 95 -4.85 13.00 19.45
C TRP A 95 -5.64 11.69 19.51
N ARG A 96 -6.52 11.49 18.53
CA ARG A 96 -7.33 10.28 18.43
C ARG A 96 -7.22 9.65 17.05
N LEU A 97 -7.47 8.36 16.94
CA LEU A 97 -7.60 7.72 15.64
C LEU A 97 -8.88 8.21 14.94
N ARG A 98 -8.78 8.62 13.68
CA ARG A 98 -9.94 8.75 12.79
C ARG A 98 -10.31 7.34 12.32
N GLU A 99 -11.39 6.81 12.87
CA GLU A 99 -11.94 5.53 12.43
C GLU A 99 -12.65 5.69 11.08
N LEU A 100 -12.46 4.70 10.22
CA LEU A 100 -13.20 4.56 8.98
C LEU A 100 -14.39 3.62 9.21
N PRO A 101 -15.47 3.74 8.42
CA PRO A 101 -16.55 2.75 8.47
C PRO A 101 -16.02 1.35 8.17
N ALA A 102 -16.67 0.33 8.75
CA ALA A 102 -16.32 -1.08 8.53
C ALA A 102 -16.55 -1.51 7.07
N GLU A 103 -17.63 -0.99 6.48
CA GLU A 103 -17.94 -1.12 5.07
C GLU A 103 -17.13 -0.10 4.28
N GLN A 104 -16.31 -0.60 3.36
CA GLN A 104 -15.42 0.22 2.56
C GLN A 104 -15.46 -0.20 1.10
N THR A 105 -15.36 0.80 0.23
CA THR A 105 -15.29 0.65 -1.21
C THR A 105 -13.82 0.56 -1.60
N PRO A 106 -13.37 -0.49 -2.30
CA PRO A 106 -12.00 -0.56 -2.78
C PRO A 106 -11.62 0.65 -3.64
N VAL A 107 -10.41 1.18 -3.47
CA VAL A 107 -9.98 2.41 -4.15
C VAL A 107 -9.99 2.29 -5.68
N HIS A 108 -9.87 1.08 -6.22
CA HIS A 108 -9.91 0.87 -7.67
C HIS A 108 -11.28 1.17 -8.29
N ALA A 109 -12.37 1.02 -7.54
CA ALA A 109 -13.70 1.40 -7.98
C ALA A 109 -13.78 2.93 -8.19
N LEU A 110 -13.07 3.71 -7.37
CA LEU A 110 -12.92 5.16 -7.56
C LEU A 110 -12.11 5.46 -8.83
N TYR A 111 -11.01 4.75 -9.09
CA TYR A 111 -10.18 5.00 -10.29
C TYR A 111 -10.94 4.84 -11.60
N ALA A 112 -11.89 3.90 -11.67
CA ALA A 112 -12.73 3.70 -12.84
C ALA A 112 -13.65 4.89 -13.15
N ARG A 113 -13.84 5.80 -12.19
CA ARG A 113 -14.69 7.01 -12.30
C ARG A 113 -13.90 8.30 -12.49
N LEU A 114 -12.58 8.22 -12.41
CA LEU A 114 -11.70 9.37 -12.57
C LEU A 114 -11.08 9.37 -13.97
N SER A 115 -10.75 10.57 -14.44
CA SER A 115 -9.85 10.78 -15.56
C SER A 115 -8.52 10.09 -15.28
N ALA A 116 -7.84 9.63 -16.33
CA ALA A 116 -6.54 8.95 -16.20
C ALA A 116 -5.52 9.78 -15.40
N ARG A 117 -5.56 11.11 -15.55
CA ARG A 117 -4.71 12.03 -14.79
C ARG A 117 -5.04 11.99 -13.29
N ALA A 118 -6.31 12.19 -12.91
CA ALA A 118 -6.71 12.19 -11.51
C ALA A 118 -6.50 10.81 -10.86
N ALA A 119 -6.84 9.73 -11.54
CA ALA A 119 -6.56 8.37 -11.09
C ALA A 119 -5.07 8.14 -10.84
N ASN A 120 -4.19 8.58 -11.75
CA ASN A 120 -2.74 8.42 -11.59
C ASN A 120 -2.18 9.22 -10.42
N LEU A 121 -2.72 10.42 -10.13
CA LEU A 121 -2.30 11.21 -8.97
C LEU A 121 -2.71 10.53 -7.66
N VAL A 122 -3.91 9.97 -7.59
CA VAL A 122 -4.37 9.24 -6.38
C VAL A 122 -3.61 7.94 -6.19
N ARG A 123 -3.25 7.22 -7.27
CA ARG A 123 -2.42 6.00 -7.23
C ARG A 123 -1.02 6.21 -6.67
N GLN A 124 -0.53 7.45 -6.62
CA GLN A 124 0.75 7.75 -5.96
C GLN A 124 0.64 7.65 -4.43
N GLY A 125 -0.57 7.75 -3.88
CA GLY A 125 -0.82 7.49 -2.46
C GLY A 125 -1.05 6.00 -2.19
N SER A 126 -0.74 5.57 -0.97
CA SER A 126 -0.92 4.17 -0.52
C SER A 126 -2.35 3.84 -0.11
N PHE A 127 -3.35 4.49 -0.74
CA PHE A 127 -4.76 4.29 -0.44
C PHE A 127 -5.23 2.89 -0.84
N VAL A 128 -6.05 2.29 0.01
CA VAL A 128 -6.69 0.98 -0.16
C VAL A 128 -8.18 1.14 -0.39
N SER A 129 -8.82 2.15 0.22
CA SER A 129 -10.26 2.39 0.06
C SER A 129 -10.59 3.83 -0.36
N ALA A 130 -11.79 4.00 -0.93
CA ALA A 130 -12.34 5.31 -1.24
C ALA A 130 -12.60 6.14 0.04
N GLN A 131 -12.92 5.47 1.15
CA GLN A 131 -13.21 6.10 2.44
C GLN A 131 -11.95 6.70 3.08
N GLU A 132 -10.76 6.11 2.87
CA GLU A 132 -9.50 6.75 3.27
C GLU A 132 -9.31 8.11 2.58
N ILE A 133 -9.64 8.20 1.29
CA ILE A 133 -9.55 9.46 0.53
C ILE A 133 -10.66 10.42 0.97
N ALA A 134 -11.87 9.93 1.16
CA ALA A 134 -13.00 10.73 1.60
C ALA A 134 -12.77 11.36 2.98
N ALA A 135 -12.07 10.67 3.88
CA ALA A 135 -11.76 11.14 5.23
C ALA A 135 -10.69 12.25 5.28
N LEU A 136 -9.94 12.46 4.20
CA LEU A 136 -8.99 13.56 4.12
C LEU A 136 -9.70 14.89 3.79
N PRO A 137 -9.36 16.00 4.47
CA PRO A 137 -9.76 17.35 4.07
C PRO A 137 -9.16 17.76 2.72
N ASP A 138 -9.78 18.74 2.06
CA ASP A 138 -9.35 19.25 0.75
C ASP A 138 -7.92 19.76 0.79
N GLU A 139 -7.55 20.51 1.83
CA GLU A 139 -6.20 21.06 1.96
C GLU A 139 -5.13 19.96 2.08
N VAL A 140 -5.48 18.80 2.67
CA VAL A 140 -4.56 17.66 2.81
C VAL A 140 -4.42 16.93 1.47
N LEU A 141 -5.52 16.76 0.73
CA LEU A 141 -5.47 16.18 -0.62
C LEU A 141 -4.65 17.05 -1.58
N LEU A 142 -4.71 18.37 -1.43
CA LEU A 142 -3.92 19.32 -2.22
C LEU A 142 -2.42 19.29 -1.91
N GLU A 143 -1.97 18.64 -0.83
CA GLU A 143 -0.54 18.35 -0.60
C GLU A 143 -0.01 17.29 -1.58
N ILE A 144 -0.89 16.50 -2.20
CA ILE A 144 -0.49 15.50 -3.20
C ILE A 144 0.07 16.25 -4.41
N ARG A 145 1.35 16.01 -4.70
CA ARG A 145 2.07 16.71 -5.76
C ARG A 145 1.35 16.60 -7.11
N GLY A 146 0.98 17.75 -7.67
CA GLY A 146 0.32 17.83 -8.98
C GLY A 146 -1.20 17.70 -8.96
N LEU A 147 -1.79 17.51 -7.77
CA LEU A 147 -3.23 17.55 -7.55
C LEU A 147 -3.68 19.02 -7.41
N GLY A 148 -4.34 19.51 -8.45
CA GLY A 148 -4.94 20.85 -8.45
C GLY A 148 -6.44 20.82 -8.12
N GLN A 149 -7.02 21.99 -7.93
CA GLN A 149 -8.45 22.18 -7.62
C GLN A 149 -9.40 21.42 -8.56
N GLY A 150 -9.09 21.36 -9.86
CA GLY A 150 -9.92 20.63 -10.82
C GLY A 150 -9.94 19.11 -10.58
N ALA A 151 -8.77 18.51 -10.31
CA ALA A 151 -8.68 17.09 -9.98
C ALA A 151 -9.29 16.80 -8.60
N LEU A 152 -9.15 17.72 -7.64
CA LEU A 152 -9.82 17.63 -6.35
C LEU A 152 -11.35 17.60 -6.50
N ALA A 153 -11.92 18.55 -7.25
CA ALA A 153 -13.36 18.61 -7.49
C ALA A 153 -13.87 17.34 -8.18
N GLU A 154 -13.10 16.81 -9.13
CA GLU A 154 -13.38 15.53 -9.78
C GLU A 154 -13.39 14.36 -8.77
N ILE A 155 -12.39 14.27 -7.90
CA ILE A 155 -12.32 13.25 -6.84
C ILE A 155 -13.52 13.37 -5.90
N ARG A 156 -13.87 14.57 -5.45
CA ARG A 156 -15.03 14.81 -4.57
C ARG A 156 -16.35 14.45 -5.25
N SER A 157 -16.50 14.81 -6.52
CA SER A 157 -17.67 14.44 -7.32
C SER A 157 -17.80 12.93 -7.47
N ALA A 158 -16.69 12.24 -7.76
CA ALA A 158 -16.68 10.78 -7.88
C ALA A 158 -16.99 10.09 -6.55
N LEU A 159 -16.43 10.57 -5.42
CA LEU A 159 -16.73 10.06 -4.08
C LEU A 159 -18.19 10.23 -3.66
N ALA A 160 -18.87 11.26 -4.18
CA ALA A 160 -20.29 11.51 -3.91
C ALA A 160 -21.23 10.67 -4.78
N ASP A 161 -20.72 9.96 -5.81
CA ASP A 161 -21.52 9.14 -6.70
C ASP A 161 -22.08 7.92 -5.95
N PRO A 162 -23.42 7.76 -5.83
CA PRO A 162 -24.04 6.64 -5.13
C PRO A 162 -23.61 5.27 -5.67
N SER A 163 -23.30 5.17 -6.97
CA SER A 163 -22.94 3.90 -7.59
C SER A 163 -21.57 3.35 -7.13
N LEU A 164 -20.76 4.13 -6.41
CA LEU A 164 -19.59 3.58 -5.71
C LEU A 164 -20.00 2.56 -4.62
N HIS A 165 -21.19 2.69 -4.06
CA HIS A 165 -21.67 1.81 -3.00
C HIS A 165 -21.95 0.38 -3.50
N GLU A 166 -22.11 0.20 -4.83
CA GLU A 166 -22.26 -1.12 -5.45
C GLU A 166 -21.02 -2.02 -5.26
N PHE A 167 -19.86 -1.41 -5.02
CA PHE A 167 -18.59 -2.11 -4.83
C PHE A 167 -18.17 -2.17 -3.34
N THR A 168 -19.04 -1.75 -2.43
CA THR A 168 -18.74 -1.75 -1.01
C THR A 168 -18.66 -3.17 -0.47
N VAL A 169 -17.57 -3.45 0.24
CA VAL A 169 -17.33 -4.71 0.92
C VAL A 169 -16.99 -4.45 2.39
N VAL A 170 -17.26 -5.43 3.25
CA VAL A 170 -16.77 -5.37 4.63
C VAL A 170 -15.27 -5.66 4.60
N LEU A 171 -14.44 -4.64 4.83
CA LEU A 171 -13.01 -4.85 5.03
C LEU A 171 -12.82 -5.17 6.51
N THR A 172 -12.70 -6.46 6.83
CA THR A 172 -12.32 -6.88 8.18
C THR A 172 -10.93 -6.31 8.48
N SER A 173 -10.86 -5.40 9.45
CA SER A 173 -9.58 -5.09 10.10
C SER A 173 -9.06 -6.41 10.67
N PRO A 174 -7.78 -6.79 10.44
CA PRO A 174 -7.20 -7.94 11.09
C PRO A 174 -7.16 -7.62 12.59
N THR A 175 -8.18 -8.06 13.30
CA THR A 175 -8.33 -7.91 14.73
C THR A 175 -8.40 -9.33 15.24
N ASP A 176 -7.40 -9.67 16.03
CA ASP A 176 -7.29 -10.91 16.80
C ASP A 176 -7.24 -12.21 15.99
N ASP A 177 -6.13 -12.44 15.28
CA ASP A 177 -5.51 -13.76 15.41
C ASP A 177 -4.01 -13.75 15.07
N LEU A 178 -3.26 -14.36 15.99
CA LEU A 178 -1.90 -14.89 15.88
C LEU A 178 -0.69 -13.95 16.05
N ALA A 179 -0.17 -14.03 17.28
CA ALA A 179 1.24 -14.10 17.58
C ALA A 179 2.08 -14.72 16.45
N SER A 180 3.21 -14.08 16.16
CA SER A 180 4.36 -14.67 15.44
C SER A 180 4.07 -15.28 14.06
N HIS A 181 3.85 -14.42 13.06
CA HIS A 181 4.35 -14.73 11.72
C HIS A 181 4.89 -13.46 11.07
N ASP A 182 6.19 -13.48 10.79
CA ASP A 182 6.89 -12.45 10.03
C ASP A 182 6.44 -12.61 8.56
N PRO A 183 5.70 -11.67 7.94
CA PRO A 183 5.45 -11.76 6.52
C PRO A 183 6.71 -11.22 5.83
N ASP A 184 7.59 -12.12 5.50
CA ASP A 184 8.73 -11.85 4.63
C ASP A 184 8.21 -11.30 3.28
N PRO A 185 8.70 -10.16 2.77
CA PRO A 185 8.31 -9.65 1.45
C PRO A 185 8.73 -10.57 0.28
N ALA A 186 9.32 -11.73 0.57
CA ALA A 186 9.81 -12.70 -0.40
C ALA A 186 9.28 -14.14 -0.23
N GLY A 187 8.44 -14.49 0.76
CA GLY A 187 8.12 -15.92 1.03
C GLY A 187 6.72 -16.22 1.57
N ASP A 188 6.02 -17.12 0.88
CA ASP A 188 4.98 -18.04 1.41
C ASP A 188 3.57 -17.52 1.78
N GLY A 189 3.11 -16.43 1.18
CA GLY A 189 1.66 -16.21 1.00
C GLY A 189 1.10 -17.00 -0.19
N PHE A 190 -0.22 -17.18 -0.28
CA PHE A 190 -0.87 -17.85 -1.44
C PHE A 190 -0.48 -17.21 -2.79
N ALA A 191 -0.06 -15.94 -2.80
CA ALA A 191 0.48 -15.24 -3.96
C ALA A 191 1.76 -15.88 -4.54
N GLY A 192 2.52 -16.64 -3.75
CA GLY A 192 3.69 -17.40 -4.21
C GLY A 192 3.36 -18.49 -5.24
N ARG A 193 2.08 -18.88 -5.33
CA ARG A 193 1.57 -19.80 -6.37
C ARG A 193 1.50 -19.16 -7.76
N LEU A 194 1.57 -17.83 -7.84
CA LEU A 194 1.56 -17.09 -9.10
C LEU A 194 2.99 -16.81 -9.60
N ARG A 195 3.15 -16.77 -10.91
CA ARG A 195 4.41 -16.37 -11.54
C ARG A 195 4.78 -14.93 -11.14
N PRO A 196 6.08 -14.58 -11.05
CA PRO A 196 6.53 -13.26 -10.60
C PRO A 196 5.85 -12.08 -11.32
N GLU A 197 5.56 -12.24 -12.60
CA GLU A 197 4.96 -11.23 -13.49
C GLU A 197 3.51 -10.95 -13.10
N LEU A 198 2.74 -12.02 -12.87
CA LEU A 198 1.36 -11.91 -12.41
C LEU A 198 1.29 -11.34 -10.99
N ARG A 199 2.26 -11.69 -10.12
CA ARG A 199 2.38 -11.07 -8.79
C ARG A 199 2.58 -9.57 -8.88
N TYR A 200 3.41 -9.10 -9.82
CA TYR A 200 3.62 -7.67 -10.02
C TYR A 200 2.38 -7.00 -10.62
N ARG A 201 1.80 -7.58 -11.67
CA ARG A 201 0.62 -7.05 -12.37
C ARG A 201 -0.61 -6.96 -11.47
N TYR A 202 -0.81 -7.98 -10.64
CA TYR A 202 -1.94 -8.08 -9.72
C TYR A 202 -1.58 -7.68 -8.29
N ARG A 203 -0.44 -7.02 -8.05
CA ARG A 203 0.06 -6.73 -6.70
C ARG A 203 -1.00 -6.12 -5.78
N ASP A 204 -1.70 -5.10 -6.26
CA ASP A 204 -2.67 -4.36 -5.46
C ASP A 204 -3.98 -5.18 -5.28
N PHE A 205 -4.34 -6.01 -6.26
CA PHE A 205 -5.46 -6.95 -6.16
C PHE A 205 -5.15 -8.08 -5.17
N LEU A 206 -3.97 -8.69 -5.25
CA LEU A 206 -3.52 -9.74 -4.34
C LEU A 206 -3.41 -9.22 -2.90
N ARG A 207 -3.03 -7.95 -2.74
CA ARG A 207 -3.06 -7.26 -1.43
C ARG A 207 -4.49 -7.12 -0.91
N GLY A 208 -5.44 -6.72 -1.76
CA GLY A 208 -6.86 -6.67 -1.38
C GLY A 208 -7.45 -8.05 -1.10
N LEU A 209 -7.04 -9.06 -1.86
CA LEU A 209 -7.46 -10.45 -1.69
C LEU A 209 -6.95 -11.04 -0.38
N ALA A 210 -5.72 -10.70 0.03
CA ALA A 210 -5.15 -11.11 1.30
C ALA A 210 -5.85 -10.45 2.51
N ALA A 211 -6.49 -9.30 2.29
CA ALA A 211 -7.27 -8.60 3.32
C ALA A 211 -8.74 -9.02 3.35
N ALA A 212 -9.23 -9.67 2.30
CA ALA A 212 -10.56 -10.24 2.25
C ALA A 212 -10.52 -11.63 2.90
N ASP A 213 -11.19 -11.79 4.04
CA ASP A 213 -11.30 -13.08 4.75
C ASP A 213 -12.17 -14.07 3.96
N LEU A 214 -11.65 -14.54 2.84
CA LEU A 214 -12.31 -15.46 1.93
C LEU A 214 -11.97 -16.91 2.30
N PRO A 215 -12.92 -17.84 2.09
CA PRO A 215 -12.63 -19.25 2.22
C PRO A 215 -11.43 -19.66 1.33
N PRO A 216 -10.51 -20.52 1.81
CA PRO A 216 -9.33 -20.93 1.06
C PRO A 216 -9.65 -21.47 -0.35
N ALA A 217 -10.75 -22.22 -0.50
CA ALA A 217 -11.19 -22.74 -1.80
C ALA A 217 -11.56 -21.63 -2.82
N SER A 218 -12.10 -20.51 -2.33
CA SER A 218 -12.40 -19.34 -3.17
C SER A 218 -11.11 -18.64 -3.59
N VAL A 219 -10.15 -18.51 -2.67
CA VAL A 219 -8.82 -17.96 -2.98
C VAL A 219 -8.11 -18.84 -4.01
N ASP A 220 -8.15 -20.17 -3.86
CA ASP A 220 -7.59 -21.12 -4.81
C ASP A 220 -8.19 -20.96 -6.21
N THR A 221 -9.52 -20.87 -6.30
CA THR A 221 -10.22 -20.67 -7.58
C THR A 221 -9.80 -19.36 -8.25
N ILE A 222 -9.65 -18.28 -7.48
CA ILE A 222 -9.20 -16.99 -7.98
C ILE A 222 -7.76 -17.08 -8.48
N LEU A 223 -6.87 -17.72 -7.73
CA LEU A 223 -5.47 -17.88 -8.13
C LEU A 223 -5.32 -18.74 -9.37
N ASP A 224 -6.10 -19.82 -9.51
CA ASP A 224 -6.10 -20.66 -10.70
C ASP A 224 -6.59 -19.88 -11.93
N SER A 225 -7.60 -19.02 -11.76
CA SER A 225 -8.06 -18.13 -12.83
C SER A 225 -6.99 -17.12 -13.24
N LEU A 226 -6.25 -16.54 -12.30
CA LEU A 226 -5.16 -15.61 -12.59
C LEU A 226 -3.97 -16.33 -13.25
N ALA A 227 -3.63 -17.53 -12.78
CA ALA A 227 -2.54 -18.35 -13.32
C ALA A 227 -2.81 -18.83 -14.76
N ALA A 228 -4.08 -18.94 -15.15
CA ALA A 228 -4.52 -19.30 -16.48
C ALA A 228 -4.47 -18.15 -17.49
N GLU A 229 -4.22 -16.90 -17.06
CA GLU A 229 -4.11 -15.78 -17.99
C GLU A 229 -2.88 -15.94 -18.89
N ALA A 230 -3.07 -15.71 -20.18
CA ALA A 230 -1.98 -15.77 -21.15
C ALA A 230 -1.00 -14.61 -20.91
N VAL A 231 0.29 -14.93 -20.92
CA VAL A 231 1.34 -13.93 -20.94
C VAL A 231 1.27 -13.20 -22.30
N PRO A 232 1.35 -11.86 -22.34
CA PRO A 232 1.45 -11.13 -23.60
C PRO A 232 2.62 -11.67 -24.44
N PRO A 233 2.54 -11.69 -25.77
CA PRO A 233 3.68 -12.07 -26.59
C PRO A 233 4.80 -11.03 -26.47
N ASP A 234 6.04 -11.49 -26.58
CA ASP A 234 7.21 -10.62 -26.71
C ASP A 234 7.03 -9.62 -27.86
N ASP A 235 7.32 -8.34 -27.60
CA ASP A 235 7.37 -7.29 -28.61
C ASP A 235 8.84 -7.07 -29.05
N PRO A 236 9.20 -7.41 -30.30
CA PRO A 236 10.57 -7.24 -30.79
C PRO A 236 11.03 -5.78 -30.77
N VAL A 237 10.10 -4.82 -30.87
CA VAL A 237 10.43 -3.37 -30.81
C VAL A 237 10.95 -2.98 -29.43
N VAL A 238 10.39 -3.54 -28.36
CA VAL A 238 10.87 -3.31 -26.99
C VAL A 238 12.26 -3.90 -26.81
N GLY A 239 12.51 -5.09 -27.38
CA GLY A 239 13.84 -5.70 -27.41
C GLY A 239 14.87 -4.80 -28.08
N ASP A 240 14.56 -4.29 -29.28
CA ASP A 240 15.45 -3.41 -30.06
C ASP A 240 15.75 -2.09 -29.32
N ILE A 241 14.77 -1.50 -28.64
CA ILE A 241 14.96 -0.29 -27.82
C ILE A 241 15.92 -0.56 -26.66
N LEU A 242 15.75 -1.68 -25.95
CA LEU A 242 16.60 -2.03 -24.80
C LEU A 242 18.03 -2.37 -25.22
N VAL A 243 18.21 -3.03 -26.37
CA VAL A 243 19.54 -3.26 -26.98
C VAL A 243 20.19 -1.94 -27.38
N ALA A 244 19.46 -1.05 -28.06
CA ALA A 244 19.97 0.25 -28.48
C ALA A 244 20.37 1.16 -27.30
N ALA A 245 19.74 0.96 -26.14
CA ALA A 245 20.02 1.67 -24.89
C ALA A 245 21.12 1.02 -24.03
N ASP A 246 21.74 -0.08 -24.48
CA ASP A 246 22.71 -0.90 -23.71
C ASP A 246 22.15 -1.40 -22.36
N ALA A 247 20.83 -1.55 -22.25
CA ALA A 247 20.13 -1.95 -21.04
C ALA A 247 19.90 -3.48 -21.00
N LEU A 248 20.99 -4.24 -21.12
CA LEU A 248 20.95 -5.70 -21.33
C LEU A 248 20.36 -6.49 -20.15
N ASP A 249 20.53 -6.00 -18.92
CA ASP A 249 19.90 -6.60 -17.72
C ASP A 249 18.37 -6.46 -17.75
N LEU A 250 17.87 -5.33 -18.25
CA LEU A 250 16.43 -5.08 -18.43
C LEU A 250 15.86 -5.88 -19.60
N LEU A 251 16.66 -6.10 -20.65
CA LEU A 251 16.29 -6.99 -21.77
C LEU A 251 16.14 -8.43 -21.29
N ALA A 252 17.10 -8.94 -20.52
CA ALA A 252 17.04 -10.28 -19.95
C ALA A 252 15.84 -10.45 -19.01
N TYR A 253 15.55 -9.44 -18.19
CA TYR A 253 14.33 -9.43 -17.37
C TYR A 253 13.06 -9.43 -18.23
N TYR A 254 12.98 -8.56 -19.24
CA TYR A 254 11.84 -8.48 -20.17
C TYR A 254 11.57 -9.84 -20.85
N GLN A 255 12.58 -10.47 -21.45
CA GLN A 255 12.44 -11.78 -22.10
C GLN A 255 12.00 -12.88 -21.12
N ASN A 256 12.57 -12.91 -19.92
CA ASN A 256 12.17 -13.87 -18.87
C ASN A 256 10.70 -13.72 -18.46
N THR A 257 10.13 -12.51 -18.55
CA THR A 257 8.71 -12.28 -18.24
C THR A 257 7.74 -12.75 -19.32
N HIS A 258 8.24 -13.11 -20.51
CA HIS A 258 7.44 -13.50 -21.69
C HIS A 258 7.73 -14.94 -22.16
N GLU A 259 8.79 -15.60 -21.66
CA GLU A 259 9.05 -17.01 -21.93
C GLU A 259 7.90 -17.88 -21.41
N VAL A 260 7.19 -18.53 -22.36
CA VAL A 260 6.22 -19.58 -22.05
C VAL A 260 7.02 -20.83 -21.65
N PRO A 261 6.73 -21.48 -20.50
CA PRO A 261 7.37 -22.75 -20.18
C PRO A 261 7.03 -23.75 -21.29
N HIS A 262 8.02 -24.15 -22.08
CA HIS A 262 7.85 -25.21 -23.06
C HIS A 262 7.41 -26.47 -22.32
N ARG A 263 6.14 -26.86 -22.46
CA ARG A 263 5.71 -28.21 -22.12
C ARG A 263 6.45 -29.15 -23.06
N SER A 264 7.53 -29.72 -22.58
CA SER A 264 8.19 -30.87 -23.18
C SER A 264 7.15 -31.99 -23.28
N HIS A 265 6.50 -32.11 -24.42
CA HIS A 265 5.80 -33.33 -24.81
C HIS A 265 6.86 -34.43 -24.97
N GLN A 266 7.12 -35.17 -23.89
CA GLN A 266 7.43 -36.60 -23.98
C GLN A 266 6.06 -37.30 -23.92
N GLY A 267 5.51 -37.94 -24.95
CA GLY A 267 6.17 -38.64 -26.03
C GLY A 267 6.30 -40.13 -25.70
N TRP A 268 5.15 -40.76 -25.40
CA TRP A 268 4.84 -42.21 -25.41
C TRP A 268 5.63 -43.12 -24.46
#